data_AF-A0A2G6LGL4-F1
#
_entry.id   AF-A0A2G6LGL4-F1
#
_cell.length_a   1.000
_cell.length_b   1.000
_cell.length_c   1.000
_cell.angle_alpha   90.00
_cell.angle_beta   90.00
_cell.angle_gamma   90.00
#
_symmetry.space_group_name_H-M   'P 1'
#
loop_
_entity.id
_entity.type
_entity.pdbx_description
1 polymer ?
#
loop_
_entity_poly.entity_id
_entity_poly.type
_entity_poly.pdbx_seq_one_letter_code
_entity_poly.pdbx_strand_id
1 'polypeptide(L)'
;MKPKFQSKQSIIINAPLEKVWDYLMDISKIPEFHPRVINVDLLSNQKLRGENVSYQCHLSDGKNSCVEKDIEIVPMKKIVTELPSDTMGLTKLLNDYVVETLFEK
;
A
#
# COMPACT_ATOMS: atom_id res chain seq x y z
N MET A 1 7.81 7.46 -19.25
CA MET A 1 6.99 8.67 -18.99
C MET A 1 6.39 8.49 -17.60
N LYS A 2 6.41 9.49 -16.71
CA LYS A 2 5.73 9.34 -15.41
C LYS A 2 4.21 9.32 -15.63
N PRO A 3 3.43 8.50 -14.89
CA PRO A 3 1.98 8.51 -14.97
C PRO A 3 1.42 9.92 -14.78
N LYS A 4 0.29 10.22 -15.41
CA LYS A 4 -0.41 11.47 -15.12
C LYS A 4 -0.85 11.43 -13.65
N PHE A 5 -0.48 12.47 -12.90
CA PHE A 5 -0.91 12.63 -11.51
C PHE A 5 -2.44 12.57 -11.41
N GLN A 6 -2.94 11.63 -10.59
CA GLN A 6 -4.38 11.36 -10.46
C GLN A 6 -4.97 12.09 -9.24
N SER A 7 -4.33 12.01 -8.08
CA SER A 7 -4.82 12.62 -6.84
C SER A 7 -3.72 12.70 -5.77
N LYS A 8 -3.93 13.54 -4.74
CA LYS A 8 -3.15 13.57 -3.50
C LYS A 8 -4.10 13.75 -2.32
N GLN A 9 -3.81 13.05 -1.24
CA GLN A 9 -4.48 13.17 0.04
C GLN A 9 -3.41 13.30 1.13
N SER A 10 -3.77 13.93 2.25
CA SER A 10 -2.87 14.13 3.39
C SER A 10 -3.65 14.06 4.68
N ILE A 11 -3.03 13.52 5.73
CA ILE A 11 -3.59 13.41 7.07
C ILE A 11 -2.53 13.82 8.09
N ILE A 12 -2.96 14.43 9.19
CA ILE A 12 -2.10 14.72 10.34
C ILE A 12 -2.28 13.60 11.36
N ILE A 13 -1.18 12.96 11.75
CA ILE A 13 -1.15 11.94 12.78
C ILE A 13 -0.36 12.49 13.97
N ASN A 14 -1.04 12.67 15.11
CA ASN A 14 -0.44 13.20 16.33
C ASN A 14 0.36 12.11 17.08
N ALA A 15 1.41 11.59 16.45
CA ALA A 15 2.29 10.57 16.99
C ALA A 15 3.73 10.76 16.48
N PRO A 16 4.75 10.22 17.17
CA PRO A 16 6.11 10.20 16.65
C PRO A 16 6.18 9.50 15.28
N LEU A 17 6.95 10.06 14.35
CA LEU A 17 7.11 9.53 13.01
C LEU A 17 7.57 8.06 13.04
N GLU A 18 8.44 7.72 13.97
CA GLU A 18 8.99 6.37 14.16
C GLU A 18 7.87 5.36 14.44
N LYS A 19 6.88 5.75 15.24
CA LYS A 19 5.73 4.89 15.56
C LYS A 19 4.79 4.70 14.38
N VAL A 20 4.54 5.76 13.62
CA VAL A 20 3.72 5.68 12.41
C VAL A 20 4.41 4.82 11.36
N TRP A 21 5.71 5.01 11.19
CA TRP A 21 6.54 4.22 10.27
C TRP A 21 6.53 2.74 10.64
N ASP A 22 6.91 2.40 11.88
CA ASP A 22 6.96 1.01 12.34
C ASP A 22 5.62 0.30 12.16
N TYR A 23 4.51 1.01 12.41
CA TYR A 23 3.16 0.47 12.24
C TYR A 23 2.79 0.25 10.76
N LEU A 24 3.09 1.21 9.87
CA LEU A 24 2.82 1.09 8.44
C LEU A 24 3.72 0.09 7.72
N MET A 25 4.92 -0.18 8.27
CA MET A 25 5.84 -1.19 7.75
C MET A 25 5.35 -2.62 7.99
N ASP A 26 4.45 -2.86 8.93
CA ASP A 26 3.85 -4.18 9.16
C ASP A 26 2.62 -4.38 8.27
N ILE A 27 2.77 -5.20 7.22
CA ILE A 27 1.72 -5.47 6.23
C ILE A 27 0.47 -6.06 6.91
N SER A 28 0.64 -6.86 7.97
CA SER A 28 -0.49 -7.46 8.69
C SER A 28 -1.40 -6.44 9.37
N LYS A 29 -0.95 -5.19 9.52
CA LYS A 29 -1.70 -4.08 10.12
C LYS A 29 -2.63 -3.38 9.14
N ILE A 30 -2.51 -3.63 7.83
CA ILE A 30 -3.35 -2.99 6.80
C ILE A 30 -4.86 -3.06 7.12
N PRO A 31 -5.44 -4.20 7.54
CA PRO A 31 -6.86 -4.27 7.88
C PRO A 31 -7.27 -3.38 9.07
N GLU A 32 -6.33 -2.99 9.94
CA GLU A 32 -6.63 -2.15 11.11
C GLU A 32 -6.85 -0.67 10.74
N PHE A 33 -6.28 -0.21 9.61
CA PHE A 33 -6.34 1.21 9.20
C PHE A 33 -6.95 1.44 7.83
N HIS A 34 -6.95 0.46 6.93
CA HIS A 34 -7.49 0.63 5.58
C HIS A 34 -8.97 0.21 5.55
N PRO A 35 -9.92 1.15 5.41
CA PRO A 35 -11.34 0.91 5.66
C PRO A 35 -12.00 -0.10 4.71
N ARG A 36 -11.34 -0.38 3.57
CA ARG A 36 -11.84 -1.34 2.57
C ARG A 36 -11.18 -2.72 2.65
N VAL A 37 -10.14 -2.93 3.45
CA VAL A 37 -9.39 -4.20 3.50
C VAL A 37 -9.76 -4.95 4.77
N ILE A 38 -10.12 -6.22 4.65
CA ILE A 38 -10.51 -7.08 5.77
C ILE A 38 -9.44 -8.12 6.15
N ASN A 39 -8.59 -8.48 5.19
CA ASN A 39 -7.52 -9.44 5.39
C ASN A 39 -6.39 -9.17 4.38
N VAL A 40 -5.18 -9.64 4.72
CA VAL A 40 -4.03 -9.63 3.82
C VAL A 40 -3.34 -10.99 3.80
N ASP A 41 -3.03 -11.48 2.60
CA ASP A 41 -2.18 -12.66 2.42
C ASP A 41 -0.76 -12.21 2.06
N LEU A 42 0.24 -12.77 2.75
CA LEU A 42 1.65 -12.43 2.57
C LEU A 42 2.25 -13.26 1.42
N LEU A 43 2.08 -12.81 0.17
CA LEU A 43 2.53 -13.56 -1.01
C LEU A 43 4.06 -13.79 -1.01
N SER A 44 4.82 -12.88 -0.43
CA SER A 44 6.28 -13.02 -0.26
C SER A 44 6.71 -13.72 1.03
N ASN A 45 5.79 -14.26 1.84
CA ASN A 45 6.04 -14.81 3.18
C ASN A 45 6.77 -13.83 4.12
N GLN A 46 6.61 -12.53 3.89
CA GLN A 46 7.22 -11.46 4.68
C GLN A 46 6.12 -10.61 5.31
N LYS A 47 6.25 -10.38 6.61
CA LYS A 47 5.32 -9.54 7.36
C LYS A 47 5.64 -8.05 7.20
N LEU A 48 6.92 -7.73 7.07
CA LEU A 48 7.39 -6.36 6.92
C LEU A 48 7.46 -6.01 5.44
N ARG A 49 7.15 -4.75 5.14
CA ARG A 49 7.40 -4.15 3.83
C ARG A 49 8.89 -4.19 3.51
N GLY A 50 9.19 -4.39 2.23
CA GLY A 50 10.55 -4.49 1.69
C GLY A 50 10.51 -4.28 0.19
N GLU A 51 11.66 -3.98 -0.42
CA GLU A 51 11.74 -3.90 -1.88
C GLU A 51 11.31 -5.23 -2.52
N ASN A 52 10.40 -5.16 -3.48
CA ASN A 52 9.76 -6.29 -4.16
C ASN A 52 8.86 -7.18 -3.28
N VAL A 53 8.55 -6.79 -2.04
CA VAL A 53 7.59 -7.52 -1.21
C VAL A 53 6.18 -7.32 -1.76
N SER A 54 5.47 -8.44 -1.95
CA SER A 54 4.10 -8.48 -2.48
C SER A 54 3.13 -9.07 -1.47
N TYR A 55 1.92 -8.54 -1.45
CA TYR A 55 0.82 -9.01 -0.61
C TYR A 55 -0.51 -8.86 -1.33
N GLN A 56 -1.48 -9.70 -0.97
CA GLN A 56 -2.84 -9.62 -1.52
C GLN A 56 -3.78 -9.05 -0.46
N CYS A 57 -4.42 -7.94 -0.79
CA CYS A 57 -5.49 -7.35 0.00
C CYS A 57 -6.84 -7.97 -0.39
N HIS A 58 -7.57 -8.47 0.60
CA HIS A 58 -8.97 -8.90 0.44
C HIS A 58 -9.90 -7.77 0.84
N LEU A 59 -10.83 -7.42 -0.04
CA LEU A 59 -11.71 -6.28 0.17
C LEU A 59 -12.97 -6.65 0.95
N SER A 60 -13.52 -5.66 1.65
CA SER A 60 -14.72 -5.74 2.49
C SER A 60 -16.00 -6.13 1.76
N ASP A 61 -16.02 -6.10 0.42
CA ASP A 61 -17.15 -6.59 -0.36
C ASP A 61 -17.19 -8.13 -0.51
N GLY A 62 -16.18 -8.82 0.03
CA GLY A 62 -16.09 -10.28 0.08
C GLY A 62 -15.85 -10.97 -1.26
N LYS A 63 -15.72 -10.21 -2.36
CA LYS A 63 -15.55 -10.75 -3.71
C LYS A 63 -14.33 -10.21 -4.43
N ASN A 64 -13.85 -9.02 -4.05
CA ASN A 64 -12.76 -8.37 -4.72
C ASN A 64 -11.46 -8.47 -3.93
N SER A 65 -10.36 -8.51 -4.68
CA SER A 65 -9.01 -8.47 -4.15
C SER A 65 -8.10 -7.66 -5.06
N CYS A 66 -6.96 -7.26 -4.52
CA CYS A 66 -5.87 -6.70 -5.30
C CYS A 66 -4.53 -7.17 -4.75
N VAL A 67 -3.58 -7.37 -5.64
CA VAL A 67 -2.18 -7.61 -5.30
C VAL A 67 -1.47 -6.27 -5.33
N GLU A 68 -0.75 -5.97 -4.26
CA GLU A 68 0.11 -4.81 -4.14
C GLU A 68 1.55 -5.27 -4.01
N LYS A 69 2.48 -4.46 -4.54
CA LYS A 69 3.91 -4.73 -4.45
C LYS A 69 4.68 -3.45 -4.15
N ASP A 70 5.50 -3.51 -3.12
CA ASP A 70 6.39 -2.40 -2.76
C ASP A 70 7.59 -2.37 -3.72
N ILE A 71 7.76 -1.26 -4.43
CA ILE A 71 8.83 -1.08 -5.43
C ILE A 71 9.93 -0.11 -4.99
N GLU A 72 9.67 0.70 -3.95
CA GLU A 72 10.67 1.56 -3.34
C GLU A 72 10.33 1.81 -1.87
N ILE A 73 11.32 1.70 -0.98
CA ILE A 73 11.19 2.05 0.43
C ILE A 73 12.37 2.92 0.83
N VAL A 74 12.07 4.17 1.20
CA VAL A 74 13.05 5.10 1.78
C VAL A 74 12.69 5.26 3.25
N PRO A 75 13.52 4.75 4.18
CA PRO A 75 13.23 4.77 5.61
C PRO A 75 12.74 6.14 6.08
N MET A 76 11.59 6.14 6.77
CA MET A 76 11.00 7.32 7.41
C MET A 76 10.62 8.45 6.46
N LYS A 77 10.57 8.19 5.14
CA LYS A 77 10.34 9.23 4.13
C LYS A 77 9.33 8.84 3.08
N LYS A 78 9.42 7.62 2.55
CA LYS A 78 8.63 7.23 1.38
C LYS A 78 8.44 5.73 1.28
N ILE A 79 7.24 5.33 0.88
CA ILE A 79 6.92 3.98 0.39
C ILE A 79 6.25 4.17 -0.98
N VAL A 80 6.68 3.40 -1.98
CA VAL A 80 6.08 3.38 -3.31
C VAL A 80 5.56 1.98 -3.57
N THR A 81 4.28 1.89 -3.88
CA THR A 81 3.57 0.62 -4.09
C THR A 81 2.92 0.63 -5.46
N GLU A 82 3.18 -0.41 -6.26
CA GLU A 82 2.47 -0.68 -7.51
C GLU A 82 1.31 -1.65 -7.26
N LEU A 83 0.36 -1.69 -8.20
CA LEU A 83 -0.79 -2.61 -8.18
C LEU A 83 -0.66 -3.61 -9.35
N PRO A 84 0.05 -4.74 -9.21
CA PRO A 84 0.25 -5.66 -10.32
C PRO A 84 -1.03 -6.30 -10.86
N SER A 85 -2.03 -6.53 -10.01
CA SER A 85 -3.29 -7.13 -10.42
C SER A 85 -4.44 -6.79 -9.47
N ASP A 86 -5.66 -6.77 -10.01
CA ASP A 86 -6.88 -6.59 -9.23
C ASP A 86 -8.08 -7.26 -9.92
N THR A 87 -9.12 -7.55 -9.15
CA THR A 87 -10.38 -8.11 -9.67
C THR A 87 -11.41 -7.05 -10.08
N MET A 88 -11.18 -5.77 -9.74
CA MET A 88 -12.09 -4.65 -10.00
C MET A 88 -11.91 -4.04 -11.41
N GLY A 89 -10.85 -4.41 -12.13
CA GLY A 89 -10.49 -3.88 -13.45
C GLY A 89 -9.69 -2.58 -13.41
N LEU A 90 -9.17 -2.16 -12.25
CA LEU A 90 -8.41 -0.91 -12.10
C LEU A 90 -7.11 -0.93 -12.91
N THR A 91 -6.38 -2.05 -12.88
CA THR A 91 -5.16 -2.29 -13.66
C THR A 91 -5.36 -2.28 -15.17
N LYS A 92 -6.59 -2.45 -15.66
CA LYS A 92 -6.93 -2.29 -17.09
C LYS A 92 -7.16 -0.83 -17.49
N LEU A 93 -7.52 0.01 -16.52
CA LEU A 93 -7.80 1.43 -16.72
C LEU A 93 -6.54 2.27 -16.47
N LEU A 94 -5.73 1.88 -15.48
CA LEU A 94 -4.55 2.57 -15.01
C LEU A 94 -3.37 1.59 -15.04
N ASN A 95 -2.80 1.37 -16.23
CA ASN A 95 -1.73 0.39 -16.47
C ASN A 95 -0.41 0.72 -15.75
N ASP A 96 -0.28 1.96 -15.25
CA ASP A 96 0.88 2.51 -14.56
C ASP A 96 0.50 3.05 -13.17
N TYR A 97 -0.52 2.45 -12.54
CA TYR A 97 -0.99 2.85 -11.22
C TYR A 97 0.06 2.60 -10.14
N VAL A 98 0.49 3.69 -9.50
CA VAL A 98 1.44 3.70 -8.40
C VAL A 98 0.92 4.63 -7.30
N VAL A 99 1.09 4.20 -6.06
CA VAL A 99 0.81 5.01 -4.87
C VAL A 99 2.12 5.38 -4.20
N GLU A 100 2.34 6.67 -4.03
CA GLU A 100 3.45 7.21 -3.22
C GLU A 100 2.91 7.62 -1.85
N THR A 101 3.34 6.94 -0.79
CA THR A 101 3.09 7.33 0.59
C THR A 101 4.30 8.10 1.11
N LEU A 102 4.12 9.40 1.36
CA LEU A 102 5.17 10.30 1.82
C LEU A 102 5.00 10.62 3.31
N PHE A 103 6.12 10.75 4.00
CA PHE A 103 6.19 11.05 5.42
C PHE A 103 6.89 12.38 5.65
N GLU A 104 6.23 13.28 6.38
CA GLU A 104 6.72 14.60 6.73
C GLU A 104 6.62 14.78 8.25
N LYS A 105 7.50 15.60 8.84
CA LYS A 105 7.50 15.93 10.27
C LYS A 105 6.77 17.23 10.53
#